data_AF-A0A1M7UYY5-F1
#
_entry.id   AF-A0A1M7UYY5-F1
#
_cell.length_a   1.000
_cell.length_b   1.000
_cell.length_c   1.000
_cell.angle_alpha   90.00
_cell.angle_beta   90.00
_cell.angle_gamma   90.00
#
_symmetry.space_group_name_H-M   'P 1'
#
loop_
_entity.id
_entity.type
_entity.pdbx_description
1 polymer ?
#
loop_
_entity_poly.entity_id
_entity_poly.type
_entity_poly.pdbx_seq_one_letter_code
_entity_poly.pdbx_strand_id
1 'polypeptide(L)'
;MNEVFSGVRAKWQPLYEELRSMAVEKLGPFEEHETASAVLWRHSSAFAEVSAKKACLVVAFAAPVRHDEWQPDKVVQTSKNRVAHYFQVADNGQFPALVEGIAEAYHLTKSNRLSKTPSEKPVYTTIDEYIALFPPELQTILEQIRQTIRKAAPEAAEKISWQMPTFWQKENLVHFAVAKHHIGFYPGESGVRVFADQLRGYKTSKGAIQFPLSEPMPYALIGEITRFRAEEVE
;
A
#
# COMPACT_ATOMS: atom_id res chain seq x y z
N MET A 1 -29.91 13.21 -10.61
CA MET A 1 -29.49 14.46 -11.28
C MET A 1 -28.03 14.66 -10.94
N ASN A 2 -27.17 14.87 -11.94
CA ASN A 2 -25.74 15.07 -11.73
C ASN A 2 -25.52 16.34 -10.89
N GLU A 3 -25.10 16.18 -9.63
CA GLU A 3 -24.92 17.31 -8.71
C GLU A 3 -23.73 18.19 -9.12
N VAL A 4 -22.76 17.63 -9.84
CA VAL A 4 -21.54 18.33 -10.30
C VAL A 4 -21.91 19.44 -11.28
N PHE A 5 -22.83 19.17 -12.22
CA PHE A 5 -23.32 20.11 -13.22
C PHE A 5 -24.69 20.70 -12.88
N SER A 6 -24.91 21.04 -11.61
CA SER A 6 -26.16 21.67 -11.16
C SER A 6 -26.03 23.18 -10.94
N GLY A 7 -27.17 23.90 -11.01
CA GLY A 7 -27.24 25.34 -10.77
C GLY A 7 -26.32 26.14 -11.70
N VAL A 8 -25.48 27.02 -11.14
CA VAL A 8 -24.53 27.85 -11.90
C VAL A 8 -23.45 27.05 -12.66
N ARG A 9 -23.33 25.74 -12.38
CA ARG A 9 -22.34 24.84 -13.01
C ARG A 9 -22.93 24.04 -14.17
N ALA A 10 -24.25 24.05 -14.38
CA ALA A 10 -24.91 23.34 -15.48
C ALA A 10 -24.37 23.74 -16.86
N LYS A 11 -23.95 25.01 -17.00
CA LYS A 11 -23.31 25.53 -18.22
C LYS A 11 -22.06 24.77 -18.66
N TRP A 12 -21.41 24.01 -17.77
CA TRP A 12 -20.20 23.24 -18.09
C TRP A 12 -20.47 21.84 -18.62
N GLN A 13 -21.72 21.37 -18.57
CA GLN A 13 -22.05 20.02 -19.03
C GLN A 13 -21.71 19.79 -20.51
N PRO A 14 -22.00 20.69 -21.46
CA PRO A 14 -21.61 20.47 -22.86
C PRO A 14 -20.10 20.37 -23.04
N LEU A 15 -19.34 21.23 -22.36
CA LEU A 15 -17.88 21.22 -22.40
C LEU A 15 -17.30 19.92 -21.80
N TYR A 16 -17.94 19.40 -20.75
CA TYR A 16 -17.59 18.12 -20.15
C TYR A 16 -17.86 16.94 -21.10
N GLU A 17 -19.01 16.93 -21.77
CA GLU A 17 -19.39 15.87 -22.71
C GLU A 17 -18.43 15.80 -23.91
N GLU A 18 -17.97 16.95 -24.40
CA GLU A 18 -16.94 17.04 -25.44
C GLU A 18 -15.60 16.47 -24.96
N LEU A 19 -15.11 16.92 -23.80
CA LEU A 19 -13.88 16.40 -23.19
C LEU A 19 -13.94 14.88 -23.01
N ARG A 20 -15.08 14.38 -22.51
CA ARG A 20 -15.34 12.96 -22.30
C ARG A 20 -15.32 12.19 -23.63
N SER A 21 -15.95 12.72 -24.68
CA SER A 21 -15.96 12.09 -26.01
C SER A 21 -14.53 11.90 -26.54
N MET A 22 -13.71 12.95 -26.48
CA MET A 22 -12.30 12.87 -26.90
C MET A 22 -11.48 11.88 -26.07
N ALA A 23 -11.71 11.86 -24.75
CA ALA A 23 -11.06 10.90 -23.87
C ALA A 23 -11.48 9.45 -24.19
N VAL A 24 -12.77 9.20 -24.47
CA VAL A 24 -13.26 7.86 -24.86
C VAL A 24 -12.67 7.41 -26.18
N GLU A 25 -12.55 8.31 -27.15
CA GLU A 25 -11.89 8.01 -28.44
C GLU A 25 -10.42 7.63 -28.25
N LYS A 26 -9.71 8.35 -27.37
CA LYS A 26 -8.27 8.13 -27.13
C LYS A 26 -7.98 6.90 -26.26
N LEU A 27 -8.73 6.71 -25.18
CA LEU A 27 -8.44 5.73 -24.11
C LEU A 27 -9.31 4.47 -24.20
N GLY A 28 -10.33 4.48 -25.05
CA GLY A 28 -11.41 3.51 -25.04
C GLY A 28 -12.47 3.82 -23.97
N PRO A 29 -13.53 3.00 -23.89
CA PRO A 29 -14.63 3.22 -22.96
C PRO A 29 -14.17 3.04 -21.50
N PHE A 30 -14.60 3.96 -20.64
CA PHE A 30 -14.38 3.94 -19.20
C PHE A 30 -15.69 4.19 -18.44
N GLU A 31 -15.71 3.81 -17.17
CA GLU A 31 -16.82 4.07 -16.27
C GLU A 31 -16.71 5.46 -15.64
N GLU A 32 -17.86 6.04 -15.32
CA GLU A 32 -17.97 7.30 -14.59
C GLU A 32 -18.58 7.05 -13.22
N HIS A 33 -17.95 7.60 -12.19
CA HIS A 33 -18.48 7.59 -10.83
C HIS A 33 -18.63 9.01 -10.33
N GLU A 34 -19.87 9.43 -10.13
CA GLU A 34 -20.19 10.76 -9.60
C GLU A 34 -20.02 10.81 -8.08
N THR A 35 -19.42 11.89 -7.61
CA THR A 35 -19.36 12.27 -6.20
C THR A 35 -20.11 13.59 -6.01
N ALA A 36 -20.24 14.06 -4.76
CA ALA A 36 -20.86 15.36 -4.47
C ALA A 36 -20.16 16.55 -5.18
N SER A 37 -18.91 16.40 -5.64
CA SER A 37 -18.13 17.53 -6.16
C SER A 37 -17.39 17.29 -7.49
N ALA A 38 -17.34 16.04 -7.97
CA ALA A 38 -16.59 15.67 -9.16
C ALA A 38 -17.13 14.38 -9.80
N VAL A 39 -16.86 14.21 -11.09
CA VAL A 39 -17.01 12.95 -11.83
C VAL A 39 -15.65 12.28 -11.93
N LEU A 40 -15.54 11.04 -11.48
CA LEU A 40 -14.32 10.24 -11.56
C LEU A 40 -14.39 9.32 -12.78
N TRP A 41 -13.37 9.36 -13.63
CA TRP A 41 -13.21 8.43 -14.74
C TRP A 41 -12.42 7.21 -14.29
N ARG A 42 -12.94 6.02 -14.56
CA ARG A 42 -12.48 4.77 -13.96
C ARG A 42 -12.42 3.62 -14.97
N HIS A 43 -11.40 2.79 -14.80
CA HIS A 43 -11.51 1.36 -15.13
C HIS A 43 -11.54 0.59 -13.80
N SER A 44 -10.54 -0.24 -13.51
CA SER A 44 -10.38 -0.87 -12.18
C SER A 44 -10.10 0.14 -11.05
N SER A 45 -9.64 1.35 -11.40
CA SER A 45 -9.44 2.46 -10.47
C SER A 45 -9.65 3.80 -11.17
N ALA A 46 -9.90 4.86 -10.40
CA ALA A 46 -9.95 6.22 -10.93
C ALA A 46 -8.59 6.63 -11.53
N PHE A 47 -8.62 7.22 -12.72
CA PHE A 47 -7.44 7.72 -13.43
C PHE A 47 -7.52 9.21 -13.75
N ALA A 48 -8.73 9.77 -13.84
CA ALA A 48 -8.96 11.20 -13.93
C ALA A 48 -10.16 11.61 -13.07
N GLU A 49 -10.18 12.87 -12.66
CA GLU A 49 -11.24 13.53 -11.90
C GLU A 49 -11.59 14.83 -12.62
N VAL A 50 -12.89 15.05 -12.86
CA VAL A 50 -13.39 16.30 -13.45
C VAL A 50 -14.38 16.94 -12.50
N SER A 51 -14.12 18.18 -12.10
CA SER A 51 -15.03 18.96 -11.25
C SER A 51 -15.42 20.26 -11.93
N ALA A 52 -16.64 20.73 -11.71
CA ALA A 52 -17.10 22.01 -12.21
C ALA A 52 -16.96 23.10 -11.13
N LYS A 53 -16.31 24.21 -11.47
CA LYS A 53 -16.23 25.43 -10.65
C LYS A 53 -17.05 26.55 -11.28
N LYS A 54 -17.11 27.71 -10.63
CA LYS A 54 -17.91 28.85 -11.12
C LYS A 54 -17.48 29.34 -12.52
N ALA A 55 -16.18 29.30 -12.80
CA ALA A 55 -15.57 29.90 -13.99
C ALA A 55 -14.85 28.91 -14.93
N CYS A 56 -14.72 27.64 -14.56
CA CYS A 56 -14.04 26.63 -15.36
C CYS A 56 -14.47 25.21 -14.97
N LEU A 57 -14.12 24.25 -15.82
CA LEU A 57 -13.89 22.86 -15.41
C LEU A 57 -12.48 22.73 -14.85
N VAL A 58 -12.33 21.90 -13.82
CA VAL A 58 -11.03 21.47 -13.30
C VAL A 58 -10.87 20.00 -13.61
N VAL A 59 -9.84 19.66 -14.38
CA VAL A 59 -9.47 18.29 -14.73
C VAL A 59 -8.20 17.95 -13.98
N ALA A 60 -8.20 16.83 -13.27
CA ALA A 60 -7.07 16.35 -12.51
C ALA A 60 -6.75 14.91 -12.83
N PHE A 61 -5.47 14.60 -13.00
CA PHE A 61 -4.97 13.24 -13.16
C PHE A 61 -3.58 13.14 -12.54
N ALA A 62 -3.09 11.92 -12.35
CA ALA A 62 -1.85 11.68 -11.63
C ALA A 62 -0.89 10.78 -12.42
N ALA A 63 0.40 11.07 -12.30
CA ALA A 63 1.49 10.30 -12.87
C ALA A 63 2.51 9.89 -11.80
N PRO A 64 3.41 8.93 -12.07
CA PRO A 64 4.46 8.53 -11.13
C PRO A 64 5.46 9.65 -10.79
N VAL A 65 5.67 10.58 -11.71
CA VAL A 65 6.61 11.70 -11.61
C VAL A 65 5.96 13.01 -12.02
N ARG A 66 6.65 14.12 -11.78
CA ARG A 66 6.22 15.45 -12.19
C ARG A 66 6.51 15.65 -13.68
N HIS A 67 5.47 16.04 -14.41
CA HIS A 67 5.49 16.47 -15.82
C HIS A 67 5.11 17.96 -15.90
N ASP A 68 6.10 18.84 -16.10
CA ASP A 68 5.89 20.29 -16.24
C ASP A 68 5.55 20.67 -17.69
N GLU A 69 5.98 19.85 -18.65
CA GLU A 69 5.73 19.98 -20.09
C GLU A 69 4.23 19.94 -20.45
N TRP A 70 3.40 19.30 -19.61
CA TRP A 70 1.95 19.31 -19.77
C TRP A 70 1.33 20.67 -19.42
N GLN A 71 2.08 21.59 -18.80
CA GLN A 71 1.64 22.93 -18.39
C GLN A 71 0.41 22.94 -17.45
N PRO A 72 0.44 22.22 -16.31
CA PRO A 72 -0.65 22.25 -15.33
C PRO A 72 -0.74 23.59 -14.58
N ASP A 73 -1.95 24.02 -14.24
CA ASP A 73 -2.19 25.15 -13.33
C ASP A 73 -1.64 24.89 -11.92
N LYS A 74 -1.67 23.63 -11.49
CA LYS A 74 -1.21 23.22 -10.17
C LYS A 74 -0.68 21.79 -10.18
N VAL A 75 0.40 21.57 -9.43
CA VAL A 75 1.03 20.25 -9.23
C VAL A 75 1.13 19.95 -7.73
N VAL A 76 0.78 18.72 -7.32
CA VAL A 76 0.80 18.29 -5.92
C VAL A 76 1.43 16.90 -5.80
N GLN A 77 2.48 16.77 -4.99
CA GLN A 77 2.99 15.45 -4.58
C GLN A 77 1.99 14.82 -3.59
N THR A 78 1.35 13.72 -3.97
CA THR A 78 0.34 13.06 -3.12
C THR A 78 0.89 11.85 -2.37
N SER A 79 1.94 11.21 -2.88
CA SER A 79 2.71 10.18 -2.19
C SER A 79 4.10 10.06 -2.83
N LYS A 80 4.99 9.21 -2.32
CA LYS A 80 6.36 9.03 -2.85
C LYS A 80 6.40 8.77 -4.37
N ASN A 81 5.40 8.07 -4.92
CA ASN A 81 5.37 7.65 -6.33
C ASN A 81 4.12 8.17 -7.05
N ARG A 82 3.59 9.32 -6.63
CA ARG A 82 2.37 9.87 -7.24
C ARG A 82 2.33 11.39 -7.14
N VAL A 83 2.28 12.02 -8.30
CA VAL A 83 2.14 13.46 -8.50
C VAL A 83 0.81 13.71 -9.20
N ALA A 84 -0.01 14.62 -8.66
CA ALA A 84 -1.27 15.04 -9.26
C ALA A 84 -1.10 16.37 -9.99
N HIS A 85 -1.69 16.46 -11.16
CA HIS A 85 -1.65 17.60 -12.07
C HIS A 85 -3.08 18.09 -12.29
N TYR A 86 -3.29 19.40 -12.12
CA TYR A 86 -4.60 20.04 -12.20
C TYR A 86 -4.60 21.06 -13.34
N PHE A 87 -5.69 21.08 -14.10
CA PHE A 87 -5.89 21.92 -15.28
C PHE A 87 -7.24 22.62 -15.17
N GLN A 88 -7.25 23.93 -15.38
CA GLN A 88 -8.45 24.76 -15.41
C GLN A 88 -8.79 25.08 -16.87
N VAL A 89 -9.90 24.54 -17.36
CA VAL A 89 -10.35 24.74 -18.74
C VAL A 89 -11.69 25.47 -18.78
N ALA A 90 -11.75 26.54 -19.56
CA ALA A 90 -12.95 27.34 -19.80
C ALA A 90 -13.52 27.17 -21.22
N ASP A 91 -12.73 26.55 -22.11
CA ASP A 91 -13.06 26.19 -23.48
C ASP A 91 -12.36 24.88 -23.86
N ASN A 92 -12.55 24.43 -25.09
CA ASN A 92 -12.03 23.18 -25.63
C ASN A 92 -10.63 23.31 -26.26
N GLY A 93 -10.03 24.51 -26.29
CA GLY A 93 -8.76 24.76 -27.00
C GLY A 93 -7.60 23.93 -26.45
N GLN A 94 -7.64 23.58 -25.17
CA GLN A 94 -6.62 22.75 -24.51
C GLN A 94 -6.90 21.25 -24.58
N PHE A 95 -8.08 20.82 -25.07
CA PHE A 95 -8.50 19.42 -24.98
C PHE A 95 -7.56 18.43 -25.68
N PRO A 96 -7.04 18.70 -26.90
CA PRO A 96 -6.12 17.76 -27.53
C PRO A 96 -4.91 17.45 -26.65
N ALA A 97 -4.21 18.47 -26.16
CA ALA A 97 -3.04 18.31 -25.29
C ALA A 97 -3.41 17.70 -23.93
N LEU A 98 -4.54 18.10 -23.36
CA LEU A 98 -5.04 17.59 -22.09
C LEU A 98 -5.35 16.09 -22.16
N VAL A 99 -6.02 15.65 -23.21
CA VAL A 99 -6.37 14.24 -23.43
C VAL A 99 -5.13 13.39 -23.69
N GLU A 100 -4.14 13.90 -24.41
CA GLU A 100 -2.82 13.25 -24.53
C GLU A 100 -2.16 13.08 -23.15
N GLY A 101 -2.17 14.14 -22.31
CA GLY A 101 -1.62 14.07 -20.95
C GLY A 101 -2.36 13.06 -20.06
N ILE A 102 -3.69 13.00 -20.13
CA ILE A 102 -4.49 12.00 -19.40
C ILE A 102 -4.11 10.58 -19.87
N ALA A 103 -4.00 10.37 -21.18
CA ALA A 103 -3.65 9.08 -21.75
C ALA A 103 -2.24 8.63 -21.34
N GLU A 104 -1.26 9.53 -21.48
CA GLU A 104 0.12 9.27 -21.08
C GLU A 104 0.21 8.95 -19.58
N ALA A 105 -0.41 9.76 -18.72
CA ALA A 105 -0.46 9.52 -17.28
C ALA A 105 -1.13 8.18 -16.94
N TYR A 106 -2.23 7.83 -17.62
CA TYR A 106 -2.90 6.55 -17.44
C TYR A 106 -1.98 5.38 -17.80
N HIS A 107 -1.29 5.45 -18.95
CA HIS A 107 -0.36 4.42 -19.39
C HIS A 107 0.86 4.31 -18.48
N LEU A 108 1.48 5.42 -18.06
CA LEU A 108 2.59 5.43 -17.11
C LEU A 108 2.18 4.80 -15.77
N THR A 109 0.98 5.11 -15.29
CA THR A 109 0.47 4.58 -14.02
C THR A 109 0.14 3.08 -14.14
N LYS A 110 -0.41 2.64 -15.28
CA LYS A 110 -0.69 1.22 -15.56
C LYS A 110 0.61 0.42 -15.72
N SER A 111 1.57 0.92 -16.48
CA SER A 111 2.88 0.29 -16.68
C SER A 111 3.67 0.21 -15.38
N ASN A 112 3.62 1.25 -14.53
CA ASN A 112 4.25 1.19 -13.21
C ASN A 112 3.57 0.13 -12.31
N ARG A 113 2.24 -0.02 -12.37
CA ARG A 113 1.53 -1.13 -11.70
C ARG A 113 1.89 -2.51 -12.24
N LEU A 114 2.14 -2.65 -13.55
CA LEU A 114 2.57 -3.91 -14.17
C LEU A 114 4.05 -4.23 -13.89
N SER A 115 4.90 -3.19 -13.76
CA SER A 115 6.31 -3.32 -13.37
C SER A 115 6.50 -3.67 -11.89
N LYS A 116 5.45 -3.48 -11.06
CA LYS A 116 5.24 -4.33 -9.90
C LYS A 116 4.74 -5.69 -10.39
N THR A 117 5.64 -6.47 -10.98
CA THR A 117 5.51 -7.92 -10.88
C THR A 117 5.23 -8.18 -9.39
N PRO A 118 4.17 -8.91 -9.00
CA PRO A 118 4.24 -9.58 -7.72
C PRO A 118 5.56 -10.32 -7.81
N SER A 119 6.54 -10.02 -6.96
CA SER A 119 7.64 -10.95 -6.75
C SER A 119 6.97 -12.31 -6.69
N GLU A 120 7.28 -13.24 -7.61
CA GLU A 120 6.76 -14.61 -7.53
C GLU A 120 6.95 -14.99 -6.08
N LYS A 121 5.84 -15.07 -5.33
CA LYS A 121 5.94 -15.19 -3.89
C LYS A 121 6.66 -16.51 -3.69
N PRO A 122 7.84 -16.53 -3.06
CA PRO A 122 8.52 -17.79 -2.86
C PRO A 122 7.52 -18.69 -2.13
N VAL A 123 7.17 -19.81 -2.76
CA VAL A 123 6.20 -20.75 -2.22
C VAL A 123 6.98 -21.66 -1.28
N TYR A 124 7.03 -21.30 -0.02
CA TYR A 124 7.52 -22.15 1.05
C TYR A 124 6.35 -22.63 1.90
N THR A 125 6.45 -23.88 2.32
CA THR A 125 5.47 -24.60 3.12
C THR A 125 6.00 -24.87 4.53
N THR A 126 7.31 -24.79 4.74
CA THR A 126 7.97 -25.01 6.03
C THR A 126 8.83 -23.81 6.47
N ILE A 127 9.16 -23.75 7.76
CA ILE A 127 10.06 -22.72 8.31
C ILE A 127 11.49 -22.91 7.77
N ASP A 128 11.93 -24.15 7.54
CA ASP A 128 13.24 -24.44 6.94
C ASP A 128 13.36 -23.85 5.53
N GLU A 129 12.34 -24.08 4.69
CA GLU A 129 12.27 -23.51 3.35
C GLU A 129 12.25 -21.98 3.39
N TYR A 130 11.56 -21.37 4.35
CA TYR A 130 11.59 -19.92 4.54
C TYR A 130 12.99 -19.41 4.88
N ILE A 131 13.67 -20.03 5.84
CA ILE A 131 14.99 -19.61 6.31
C ILE A 131 16.00 -19.72 5.16
N ALA A 132 15.94 -20.78 4.36
CA ALA A 132 16.85 -21.01 3.24
C ALA A 132 16.83 -19.90 2.16
N LEU A 133 15.81 -19.05 2.14
CA LEU A 133 15.70 -17.92 1.20
C LEU A 133 16.63 -16.74 1.53
N PHE A 134 17.21 -16.70 2.73
CA PHE A 134 17.99 -15.57 3.22
C PHE A 134 19.50 -15.84 3.18
N PRO A 135 20.36 -14.80 3.15
CA PRO A 135 21.81 -14.97 3.29
C PRO A 135 22.21 -15.66 4.61
N PRO A 136 23.38 -16.34 4.66
CA PRO A 136 23.81 -17.12 5.83
C PRO A 136 23.78 -16.40 7.19
N GLU A 137 24.08 -15.10 7.19
CA GLU A 137 24.04 -14.27 8.41
C GLU A 137 22.62 -14.15 8.97
N LEU A 138 21.63 -13.94 8.09
CA LEU A 138 20.22 -13.90 8.49
C LEU A 138 19.69 -15.29 8.83
N GLN A 139 20.13 -16.34 8.14
CA GLN A 139 19.74 -17.71 8.49
C GLN A 139 20.10 -18.03 9.94
N THR A 140 21.33 -17.68 10.34
CA THR A 140 21.80 -17.87 11.73
C THR A 140 20.89 -17.16 12.74
N ILE A 141 20.52 -15.90 12.47
CA ILE A 141 19.62 -15.14 13.34
C ILE A 141 18.25 -15.79 13.42
N LEU A 142 17.67 -16.18 12.28
CA LEU A 142 16.34 -16.78 12.20
C LEU A 142 16.27 -18.15 12.89
N GLU A 143 17.31 -18.96 12.75
CA GLU A 143 17.42 -20.24 13.45
C GLU A 143 17.50 -20.05 14.97
N GLN A 144 18.26 -19.06 15.44
CA GLN A 144 18.33 -18.73 16.87
C GLN A 144 16.99 -18.23 17.41
N ILE A 145 16.25 -17.42 16.63
CA ILE A 145 14.87 -17.03 16.98
C ILE A 145 13.97 -18.26 17.06
N ARG A 146 13.99 -19.13 16.04
CA ARG A 146 13.18 -20.38 16.02
C ARG A 146 13.48 -21.26 17.22
N GLN A 147 14.75 -21.48 17.55
CA GLN A 147 15.17 -22.25 18.72
C GLN A 147 14.72 -21.61 20.04
N THR A 148 14.81 -20.29 20.15
CA THR A 148 14.34 -19.53 21.32
C THR A 148 12.84 -19.75 21.53
N ILE A 149 12.04 -19.64 20.46
CA ILE A 149 10.60 -19.82 20.51
C ILE A 149 10.25 -21.28 20.87
N ARG A 150 10.90 -22.28 20.26
CA ARG A 150 10.71 -23.71 20.61
C ARG A 150 10.98 -24.02 22.07
N LYS A 151 12.01 -23.40 22.66
CA LYS A 151 12.34 -23.59 24.09
C LYS A 151 11.30 -22.93 25.00
N ALA A 152 10.71 -21.82 24.58
CA ALA A 152 9.71 -21.08 25.35
C ALA A 152 8.31 -21.68 25.25
N ALA A 153 7.96 -22.29 24.10
CA ALA A 153 6.67 -22.94 23.85
C ALA A 153 6.89 -24.35 23.24
N PRO A 154 7.30 -25.35 24.05
CA PRO A 154 7.67 -26.67 23.55
C PRO A 154 6.51 -27.47 22.94
N GLU A 155 5.27 -27.13 23.28
CA GLU A 155 4.05 -27.77 22.74
C GLU A 155 3.57 -27.12 21.44
N ALA A 156 4.14 -25.98 21.03
CA ALA A 156 3.71 -25.27 19.85
C ALA A 156 4.18 -25.97 18.56
N ALA A 157 3.24 -26.20 17.63
CA ALA A 157 3.53 -26.69 16.30
C ALA A 157 4.04 -25.57 15.40
N GLU A 158 5.03 -25.89 14.57
CA GLU A 158 5.53 -24.98 13.53
C GLU A 158 4.65 -25.06 12.28
N LYS A 159 4.34 -23.90 11.69
CA LYS A 159 3.67 -23.81 10.39
C LYS A 159 4.04 -22.53 9.66
N ILE A 160 3.63 -22.44 8.39
CA ILE A 160 3.59 -21.18 7.65
C ILE A 160 2.17 -20.62 7.70
N SER A 161 2.02 -19.37 8.14
CA SER A 161 0.74 -18.65 8.09
C SER A 161 1.02 -17.21 7.68
N TRP A 162 0.18 -16.68 6.77
CA TRP A 162 0.40 -15.37 6.16
C TRP A 162 1.81 -15.16 5.59
N GLN A 163 2.41 -16.23 5.04
CA GLN A 163 3.78 -16.19 4.49
C GLN A 163 4.82 -15.84 5.57
N MET A 164 4.64 -16.37 6.78
CA MET A 164 5.58 -16.18 7.88
C MET A 164 5.73 -17.48 8.68
N PRO A 165 6.95 -17.80 9.13
CA PRO A 165 7.16 -18.70 10.24
C PRO A 165 6.25 -18.40 11.42
N THR A 166 5.51 -19.42 11.85
CA THR A 166 4.45 -19.32 12.85
C THR A 166 4.55 -20.46 13.83
N PHE A 167 4.41 -20.14 15.12
CA PHE A 167 4.23 -21.12 16.18
C PHE A 167 2.78 -21.09 16.66
N TRP A 168 2.17 -22.28 16.69
CA TRP A 168 0.74 -22.45 16.92
C TRP A 168 0.47 -23.47 18.02
N GLN A 169 -0.41 -23.11 18.95
CA GLN A 169 -0.90 -23.99 20.01
C GLN A 169 -2.32 -23.53 20.36
N LYS A 170 -3.35 -24.26 19.90
CA LYS A 170 -4.78 -23.86 19.90
C LYS A 170 -5.08 -22.60 19.06
N GLU A 171 -4.26 -21.56 19.18
CA GLU A 171 -4.22 -20.37 18.34
C GLU A 171 -2.78 -20.02 17.91
N ASN A 172 -2.62 -18.97 17.10
CA ASN A 172 -1.29 -18.49 16.72
C ASN A 172 -0.66 -17.74 17.90
N LEU A 173 0.46 -18.25 18.42
CA LEU A 173 1.16 -17.65 19.54
C LEU A 173 1.99 -16.45 19.08
N VAL A 174 2.92 -16.73 18.16
CA VAL A 174 3.88 -15.77 17.64
C VAL A 174 4.21 -16.07 16.18
N HIS A 175 4.54 -15.02 15.44
CA HIS A 175 5.13 -15.10 14.10
C HIS A 175 6.44 -14.32 14.07
N PHE A 176 7.31 -14.64 13.11
CA PHE A 176 8.46 -13.79 12.80
C PHE A 176 8.71 -13.72 11.30
N ALA A 177 9.22 -12.59 10.82
CA ALA A 177 9.54 -12.38 9.41
C ALA A 177 10.69 -11.38 9.22
N VAL A 178 11.50 -11.60 8.18
CA VAL A 178 12.53 -10.64 7.76
C VAL A 178 11.90 -9.46 7.04
N ALA A 179 12.24 -8.26 7.48
CA ALA A 179 12.05 -7.02 6.73
C ALA A 179 13.41 -6.43 6.34
N LYS A 180 13.41 -5.36 5.52
CA LYS A 180 14.63 -4.79 4.93
C LYS A 180 15.72 -4.43 5.97
N HIS A 181 15.33 -3.99 7.16
CA HIS A 181 16.26 -3.47 8.19
C HIS A 181 16.00 -4.03 9.59
N HIS A 182 15.06 -4.95 9.75
CA HIS A 182 14.65 -5.49 11.05
C HIS A 182 14.04 -6.88 10.89
N ILE A 183 13.96 -7.62 12.00
CA ILE A 183 13.05 -8.76 12.13
C ILE A 183 11.73 -8.25 12.72
N GLY A 184 10.63 -8.49 12.01
CA GLY A 184 9.30 -8.32 12.56
C GLY A 184 8.94 -9.50 13.43
N PHE A 185 8.52 -9.25 14.68
CA PHE A 185 8.02 -10.25 15.61
C PHE A 185 6.59 -9.90 16.00
N TYR A 186 5.70 -10.89 15.94
CA TYR A 186 4.26 -10.66 15.98
C TYR A 186 3.59 -11.53 17.05
N PRO A 187 3.57 -11.09 18.32
CA PRO A 187 2.98 -11.85 19.42
C PRO A 187 1.51 -11.51 19.65
N GLY A 188 0.86 -10.76 18.76
CA GLY A 188 -0.50 -10.25 18.99
C GLY A 188 -0.54 -9.07 19.97
N GLU A 189 -1.74 -8.59 20.26
CA GLU A 189 -1.94 -7.37 21.07
C GLU A 189 -1.55 -7.54 22.54
N SER A 190 -1.92 -8.66 23.16
CA SER A 190 -1.58 -8.95 24.55
C SER A 190 -0.06 -8.97 24.75
N GLY A 191 0.67 -9.67 23.88
CA GLY A 191 2.13 -9.78 23.94
C GLY A 191 2.86 -8.44 23.77
N VAL A 192 2.33 -7.50 22.98
CA VAL A 192 2.91 -6.14 22.92
C VAL A 192 2.55 -5.34 24.17
N ARG A 193 1.30 -5.40 24.62
CA ARG A 193 0.80 -4.57 25.72
C ARG A 193 1.44 -4.91 27.06
N VAL A 194 1.58 -6.19 27.38
CA VAL A 194 2.15 -6.64 28.67
C VAL A 194 3.63 -6.27 28.79
N PHE A 195 4.37 -6.32 27.68
CA PHE A 195 5.81 -6.06 27.64
C PHE A 195 6.16 -4.61 27.24
N ALA A 196 5.18 -3.69 27.23
CA ALA A 196 5.35 -2.34 26.72
C ALA A 196 6.54 -1.59 27.33
N ASP A 197 6.82 -1.78 28.63
CA ASP A 197 7.94 -1.14 29.32
C ASP A 197 9.31 -1.66 28.86
N GLN A 198 9.42 -2.98 28.62
CA GLN A 198 10.63 -3.60 28.07
C GLN A 198 10.81 -3.27 26.57
N LEU A 199 9.75 -2.81 25.90
CA LEU A 199 9.74 -2.49 24.47
C LEU A 199 10.00 -1.01 24.15
N ARG A 200 10.24 -0.15 25.15
CA ARG A 200 10.40 1.32 24.95
C ARG A 200 11.49 1.72 23.95
N GLY A 201 12.49 0.87 23.72
CA GLY A 201 13.56 1.08 22.74
C GLY A 201 13.25 0.59 21.32
N TYR A 202 12.16 -0.15 21.13
CA TYR A 202 11.79 -0.75 19.84
C TYR A 202 10.60 -0.05 19.21
N LYS A 203 10.55 -0.08 17.88
CA LYS A 203 9.35 0.35 17.17
C LYS A 203 8.28 -0.72 17.28
N THR A 204 7.12 -0.35 17.80
CA THR A 204 5.98 -1.26 17.98
C THR A 204 4.73 -0.76 17.26
N SER A 205 3.80 -1.67 17.03
CA SER A 205 2.41 -1.40 16.66
C SER A 205 1.49 -2.25 17.52
N LYS A 206 0.17 -2.21 17.27
CA LYS A 206 -0.82 -2.94 18.06
C LYS A 206 -0.49 -4.43 18.28
N GLY A 207 0.18 -5.10 17.35
CA GLY A 207 0.53 -6.53 17.50
C GLY A 207 1.87 -6.90 16.85
N ALA A 208 2.76 -5.93 16.69
CA ALA A 208 4.06 -6.14 16.06
C ALA A 208 5.17 -5.39 16.79
N ILE A 209 6.35 -5.99 16.80
CA ILE A 209 7.59 -5.45 17.35
C ILE A 209 8.63 -5.53 16.23
N GLN A 210 9.41 -4.46 16.04
CA GLN A 210 10.49 -4.42 15.07
C GLN A 210 11.84 -4.48 15.80
N PHE A 211 12.55 -5.60 15.68
CA PHE A 211 13.89 -5.77 16.21
C PHE A 211 14.93 -5.39 15.14
N PRO A 212 15.65 -4.26 15.27
CA PRO A 212 16.61 -3.80 14.28
C PRO A 212 17.71 -4.83 14.05
N LEU A 213 18.11 -5.04 12.78
CA LEU A 213 19.25 -5.90 12.44
C LEU A 213 20.61 -5.25 12.75
N SER A 214 20.62 -3.94 13.03
CA SER A 214 21.81 -3.18 13.42
C SER A 214 22.17 -3.32 14.90
N GLU A 215 21.34 -3.99 15.70
CA GLU A 215 21.49 -4.15 17.14
C GLU A 215 21.48 -5.64 17.51
N PRO A 216 22.05 -6.03 18.66
CA PRO A 216 21.94 -7.41 19.14
C PRO A 216 20.49 -7.86 19.27
N MET A 217 20.16 -9.02 18.72
CA MET A 217 18.82 -9.57 18.76
C MET A 217 18.42 -9.93 20.20
N PRO A 218 17.27 -9.46 20.72
CA PRO A 218 16.91 -9.63 22.13
C PRO A 218 16.26 -11.01 22.39
N TYR A 219 17.04 -12.09 22.26
CA TYR A 219 16.55 -13.47 22.41
C TYR A 219 15.85 -13.73 23.76
N ALA A 220 16.33 -13.15 24.85
CA ALA A 220 15.69 -13.27 26.15
C ALA A 220 14.25 -12.73 26.13
N LEU A 221 14.06 -11.52 25.61
CA LEU A 221 12.74 -10.88 25.51
C LEU A 221 11.80 -11.64 24.56
N ILE A 222 12.32 -12.16 23.44
CA ILE A 222 11.55 -13.03 22.54
C ILE A 222 11.03 -14.26 23.30
N GLY A 223 11.89 -14.91 24.08
CA GLY A 223 11.52 -16.06 24.89
C GLY A 223 10.48 -15.74 25.96
N GLU A 224 10.62 -14.61 26.67
CA GLU A 224 9.65 -14.16 27.68
C GLU A 224 8.27 -13.90 27.06
N ILE A 225 8.20 -13.17 25.95
CA ILE A 225 6.94 -12.87 25.26
C ILE A 225 6.29 -14.16 24.73
N THR A 226 7.07 -15.06 24.13
CA THR A 226 6.55 -16.34 23.64
C THR A 226 5.98 -17.18 24.78
N ARG A 227 6.66 -17.26 25.92
CA ARG A 227 6.20 -18.03 27.07
C ARG A 227 4.87 -17.48 27.59
N PHE A 228 4.79 -16.17 27.77
CA PHE A 228 3.53 -15.50 28.13
C PHE A 228 2.39 -15.83 27.15
N ARG A 229 2.66 -15.80 25.83
CA ARG A 229 1.66 -16.16 24.82
C ARG A 229 1.22 -17.62 24.90
N ALA A 230 2.14 -18.54 25.22
CA ALA A 230 1.80 -19.95 25.42
C ALA A 230 0.95 -20.14 26.69
N GLU A 231 1.26 -19.44 27.78
CA GLU A 231 0.48 -19.48 29.04
C GLU A 231 -0.94 -18.93 28.86
N GLU A 232 -1.16 -17.94 27.98
CA GLU A 232 -2.50 -17.40 27.68
C GLU A 232 -3.43 -18.43 27.02
N VAL A 233 -2.89 -19.51 26.45
CA VAL A 233 -3.65 -20.51 25.70
C VAL A 233 -3.68 -21.88 26.36
N GLU A 234 -2.97 -22.07 27.46
CA GLU A 234 -2.90 -23.34 28.21
C GLU A 234 -4.27 -23.71 28.83
#